data_AF-A0A9N8E3K3-F1
#
_entry.id   AF-A0A9N8E3K3-F1
#
_cell.length_a   1.000
_cell.length_b   1.000
_cell.length_c   1.000
_cell.angle_alpha   90.00
_cell.angle_beta   90.00
_cell.angle_gamma   90.00
#
_symmetry.space_group_name_H-M   'P 1'
#
loop_
_entity.id
_entity.type
_entity.pdbx_description
1 polymer ?
#
loop_
_entity_poly.entity_id
_entity_poly.type
_entity_poly.pdbx_seq_one_letter_code
_entity_poly.pdbx_strand_id
1 'polypeptide(L)'
;MKFTLLSLLVGAAAAFAPASQKVSTTALQMSDYSGEVGAQPPTGFFDPLKLSSGISPERFDLYRAAELKHGRVAMMAVLGYIAPETYRFPGEVAYGLKFEDVPNGLAALDAVPALGWAQIVAAIGSVEFAGTLGDFEIGKPDFTPDVLAARQSQEISHGRLAMIAILELLRHDKYDEVGELIRGLPFIYN
;
A
#
# COMPACT_ATOMS: atom_id res chain seq x y z
N MET A 1 63.03 -44.31 19.96
CA MET A 1 61.58 -44.03 19.81
C MET A 1 61.14 -42.69 20.46
N LYS A 2 62.03 -41.70 20.62
CA LYS A 2 61.70 -40.40 21.27
C LYS A 2 61.77 -39.18 20.33
N PHE A 3 62.20 -39.36 19.07
CA PHE A 3 62.34 -38.27 18.09
C PHE A 3 61.18 -38.15 17.10
N THR A 4 60.28 -39.14 17.02
CA THR A 4 59.13 -39.14 16.10
C THR A 4 57.90 -38.38 16.63
N LEU A 5 57.83 -38.15 17.94
CA LEU A 5 56.72 -37.43 18.58
C LEU A 5 56.83 -35.90 18.39
N LEU A 6 58.03 -35.36 18.16
CA LEU A 6 58.25 -33.92 18.04
C LEU A 6 57.83 -33.37 16.66
N SER A 7 57.91 -34.16 15.59
CA SER A 7 57.55 -33.71 14.23
C SER A 7 56.03 -33.63 13.99
N LEU A 8 55.22 -34.35 14.77
CA LEU A 8 53.76 -34.32 14.69
C LEU A 8 53.16 -33.05 15.33
N LEU A 9 53.84 -32.44 16.30
CA LEU A 9 53.39 -31.21 16.96
C LEU A 9 53.65 -29.94 16.14
N VAL A 10 54.68 -29.94 15.28
CA VAL A 10 54.98 -28.79 14.40
C VAL A 10 54.05 -28.74 13.18
N GLY A 11 53.49 -29.88 12.75
CA GLY A 11 52.53 -29.95 11.65
C GLY A 11 51.13 -29.38 11.97
N ALA A 12 50.78 -29.25 13.26
CA ALA A 12 49.45 -28.80 13.68
C ALA A 12 49.29 -27.26 13.74
N ALA A 13 50.39 -26.49 13.77
CA ALA A 13 50.34 -25.04 13.90
C ALA A 13 50.03 -24.31 12.58
N ALA A 14 50.35 -24.92 11.43
CA ALA A 14 50.11 -24.31 10.11
C ALA A 14 48.67 -24.49 9.60
N ALA A 15 47.88 -25.38 10.20
CA ALA A 15 46.49 -25.65 9.81
C ALA A 15 45.48 -24.65 10.40
N PHE A 16 45.91 -23.74 11.28
CA PHE A 16 45.09 -22.75 11.97
C PHE A 16 45.48 -21.30 11.66
N ALA A 17 46.01 -21.02 10.46
CA ALA A 17 46.13 -19.65 9.99
C ALA A 17 44.74 -19.11 9.57
N PRO A 18 44.27 -17.96 10.09
CA PRO A 18 43.02 -17.38 9.63
C PRO A 18 43.18 -16.98 8.16
N ALA A 19 42.51 -17.72 7.26
CA ALA A 19 42.41 -17.33 5.88
C ALA A 19 41.75 -15.96 5.82
N SER A 20 42.47 -14.95 5.34
CA SER A 20 41.91 -13.64 5.02
C SER A 20 40.86 -13.83 3.95
N GLN A 21 39.61 -14.03 4.35
CA GLN A 21 38.48 -13.99 3.44
C GLN A 21 38.47 -12.59 2.85
N LYS A 22 38.79 -12.50 1.56
CA LYS A 22 38.48 -11.31 0.79
C LYS A 22 36.97 -11.16 0.88
N VAL A 23 36.52 -10.27 1.76
CA VAL A 23 35.15 -9.79 1.78
C VAL A 23 34.96 -9.15 0.41
N SER A 24 34.37 -9.91 -0.51
CA SER A 24 33.79 -9.33 -1.70
C SER A 24 32.66 -8.46 -1.18
N THR A 25 32.95 -7.18 -0.97
CA THR A 25 31.89 -6.18 -0.93
C THR A 25 31.29 -6.24 -2.32
N THR A 26 30.24 -7.03 -2.49
CA THR A 26 29.28 -6.82 -3.56
C THR A 26 28.82 -5.39 -3.34
N ALA A 27 29.46 -4.44 -4.02
CA ALA A 27 28.92 -3.11 -4.15
C ALA A 27 27.50 -3.36 -4.61
N LEU A 28 26.53 -3.07 -3.73
CA LEU A 28 25.13 -3.17 -4.05
C LEU A 28 25.01 -2.50 -5.40
N GLN A 29 24.66 -3.29 -6.42
CA GLN A 29 24.26 -2.75 -7.70
C GLN A 29 23.24 -1.67 -7.32
N MET A 30 23.55 -0.42 -7.67
CA MET A 30 22.57 0.66 -7.58
C MET A 30 21.33 0.09 -8.26
N SER A 31 20.34 -0.27 -7.46
CA SER A 31 19.17 -1.01 -7.89
C SER A 31 18.41 -0.09 -8.80
N ASP A 32 18.58 -0.32 -10.10
CA ASP A 32 17.90 0.42 -11.13
C ASP A 32 16.44 -0.04 -11.12
N TYR A 33 15.62 0.64 -10.33
CA TYR A 33 14.19 0.35 -10.15
C TYR A 33 13.34 0.81 -11.34
N SER A 34 13.97 1.21 -12.45
CA SER A 34 13.28 1.68 -13.66
C SER A 34 12.42 0.63 -14.35
N GLY A 35 12.69 -0.66 -14.12
CA GLY A 35 11.90 -1.79 -14.62
C GLY A 35 10.81 -2.30 -13.68
N GLU A 36 10.66 -1.70 -12.49
CA GLU A 36 9.68 -2.14 -11.51
C GLU A 36 8.24 -1.77 -11.91
N VAL A 37 7.29 -2.58 -11.48
CA VAL A 37 5.85 -2.37 -11.70
C VAL A 37 5.47 -0.94 -11.27
N GLY A 38 4.74 -0.19 -12.09
CA GLY A 38 4.34 1.19 -11.78
C GLY A 38 5.25 2.30 -12.33
N ALA A 39 6.37 1.97 -12.98
CA ALA A 39 7.08 2.89 -13.88
C ALA A 39 6.36 2.92 -15.24
N GLN A 40 5.49 3.91 -15.44
CA GLN A 40 4.69 4.04 -16.66
C GLN A 40 4.97 5.37 -17.38
N PRO A 41 4.89 5.42 -18.72
CA PRO A 41 4.90 6.67 -19.47
C PRO A 41 3.72 7.56 -19.01
N PRO A 42 3.85 8.90 -18.91
CA PRO A 42 4.89 9.77 -19.47
C PRO A 42 6.09 10.07 -18.56
N THR A 43 6.04 9.73 -17.26
CA THR A 43 7.08 10.09 -16.30
C THR A 43 8.11 8.99 -16.06
N GLY A 44 7.83 7.75 -16.48
CA GLY A 44 8.72 6.61 -16.22
C GLY A 44 8.92 6.41 -14.71
N PHE A 45 10.17 6.20 -14.31
CA PHE A 45 10.55 6.13 -12.89
C PHE A 45 10.60 7.54 -12.27
N PHE A 46 9.56 7.88 -11.51
CA PHE A 46 9.39 9.20 -10.91
C PHE A 46 9.90 9.23 -9.45
N ASP A 47 11.14 9.65 -9.26
CA ASP A 47 11.76 9.87 -7.94
C ASP A 47 12.53 11.20 -7.88
N PRO A 48 11.84 12.35 -7.75
CA PRO A 48 12.50 13.66 -7.71
C PRO A 48 13.30 13.89 -6.42
N LEU A 49 12.96 13.20 -5.33
CA LEU A 49 13.60 13.33 -4.02
C LEU A 49 14.71 12.29 -3.79
N LYS A 50 14.98 11.44 -4.78
CA LYS A 50 15.97 10.35 -4.74
C LYS A 50 15.81 9.43 -3.52
N LEU A 51 14.56 9.21 -3.11
CA LEU A 51 14.23 8.34 -1.97
C LEU A 51 14.58 6.88 -2.25
N SER A 52 14.74 6.48 -3.51
CA SER A 52 15.19 5.14 -3.90
C SER A 52 16.71 5.01 -3.96
N SER A 53 17.47 6.12 -3.91
CA SER A 53 18.91 6.09 -4.06
C SER A 53 19.62 5.65 -2.77
N GLY A 54 20.44 4.60 -2.85
CA GLY A 54 21.24 4.10 -1.72
C GLY A 54 20.46 3.36 -0.63
N ILE A 55 19.24 2.92 -0.92
CA ILE A 55 18.37 2.20 0.01
C ILE A 55 18.49 0.68 -0.20
N SER A 56 18.30 -0.11 0.87
CA SER A 56 18.25 -1.57 0.78
C SER A 56 17.00 -2.05 0.02
N PRO A 57 17.06 -3.18 -0.71
CA PRO A 57 15.90 -3.74 -1.41
C PRO A 57 14.67 -3.92 -0.49
N GLU A 58 14.89 -4.39 0.74
CA GLU A 58 13.83 -4.56 1.74
C GLU A 58 13.07 -3.26 2.05
N ARG A 59 13.77 -2.12 2.08
CA ARG A 59 13.13 -0.83 2.33
C ARG A 59 12.35 -0.33 1.12
N PHE A 60 12.80 -0.64 -0.09
CA PHE A 60 12.03 -0.38 -1.31
C PHE A 60 10.72 -1.18 -1.32
N ASP A 61 10.78 -2.47 -0.96
CA ASP A 61 9.60 -3.32 -0.83
C ASP A 61 8.60 -2.79 0.20
N LEU A 62 9.10 -2.27 1.33
CA LEU A 62 8.27 -1.60 2.33
C LEU A 62 7.58 -0.35 1.78
N TYR A 63 8.30 0.49 1.02
CA TYR A 63 7.70 1.67 0.39
C TYR A 63 6.67 1.30 -0.67
N ARG A 64 6.92 0.25 -1.45
CA ARG A 64 5.94 -0.27 -2.41
C ARG A 64 4.71 -0.85 -1.72
N ALA A 65 4.89 -1.61 -0.65
CA ALA A 65 3.77 -2.14 0.13
C ALA A 65 2.95 -1.00 0.77
N ALA A 66 3.61 0.05 1.26
CA ALA A 66 2.95 1.24 1.78
C ALA A 66 2.17 1.97 0.69
N GLU A 67 2.77 2.22 -0.48
CA GLU A 67 2.10 2.82 -1.65
C GLU A 67 0.83 2.04 -2.03
N LEU A 68 0.92 0.71 -2.09
CA LEU A 68 -0.21 -0.14 -2.46
C LEU A 68 -1.33 -0.10 -1.41
N LYS A 69 -1.00 -0.13 -0.11
CA LYS A 69 -2.00 -0.03 0.97
C LYS A 69 -2.72 1.32 0.93
N HIS A 70 -1.99 2.43 0.80
CA HIS A 70 -2.60 3.76 0.70
C HIS A 70 -3.45 3.90 -0.56
N GLY A 71 -2.98 3.37 -1.71
CA GLY A 71 -3.74 3.36 -2.95
C GLY A 71 -5.07 2.58 -2.84
N ARG A 72 -5.06 1.39 -2.23
CA ARG A 72 -6.28 0.59 -2.00
C ARG A 72 -7.28 1.28 -1.08
N VAL A 73 -6.80 1.83 0.04
CA VAL A 73 -7.65 2.60 0.97
C VAL A 73 -8.23 3.83 0.28
N ALA A 74 -7.43 4.55 -0.52
CA ALA A 74 -7.90 5.71 -1.26
C ALA A 74 -8.95 5.35 -2.34
N MET A 75 -8.75 4.25 -3.07
CA MET A 75 -9.73 3.75 -4.05
C MET A 75 -11.08 3.43 -3.39
N MET A 76 -11.05 2.76 -2.24
CA MET A 76 -12.27 2.47 -1.46
C MET A 76 -12.89 3.74 -0.87
N ALA A 77 -12.07 4.72 -0.45
CA ALA A 77 -12.55 5.98 0.10
C ALA A 77 -13.26 6.83 -0.96
N VAL A 78 -12.73 6.92 -2.19
CA VAL A 78 -13.40 7.63 -3.30
C VAL A 78 -14.74 6.98 -3.63
N LEU A 79 -14.79 5.65 -3.73
CA LEU A 79 -16.04 4.94 -3.94
C LEU A 79 -17.02 5.14 -2.78
N GLY A 80 -16.52 5.13 -1.53
CA GLY A 80 -17.31 5.38 -0.33
C GLY A 80 -17.83 6.82 -0.22
N TYR A 81 -17.22 7.78 -0.91
CA TYR A 81 -17.70 9.15 -0.98
C TYR A 81 -18.83 9.30 -2.02
N ILE A 82 -18.71 8.62 -3.17
CA ILE A 82 -19.68 8.68 -4.28
C ILE A 82 -20.91 7.79 -4.05
N ALA A 83 -20.71 6.58 -3.50
CA ALA A 83 -21.78 5.59 -3.37
C ALA A 83 -22.98 6.06 -2.53
N PRO A 84 -22.80 6.70 -1.36
CA PRO A 84 -23.92 7.22 -0.55
C PRO A 84 -24.71 8.34 -1.23
N GLU A 85 -24.15 9.02 -2.23
CA GLU A 85 -24.89 10.01 -3.03
C GLU A 85 -25.84 9.36 -4.01
N THR A 86 -25.48 8.17 -4.52
CA THR A 86 -26.25 7.46 -5.54
C THR A 86 -27.27 6.50 -4.92
N TYR A 87 -26.89 5.81 -3.85
CA TYR A 87 -27.73 4.79 -3.22
C TYR A 87 -27.51 4.72 -1.71
N ARG A 88 -28.62 4.75 -0.96
CA ARG A 88 -28.62 4.51 0.49
C ARG A 88 -29.29 3.19 0.80
N PHE A 89 -28.70 2.44 1.73
CA PHE A 89 -29.26 1.16 2.15
C PHE A 89 -30.57 1.38 2.94
N PRO A 90 -31.61 0.60 2.68
CA PRO A 90 -32.82 0.65 3.51
C PRO A 90 -32.52 0.03 4.88
N GLY A 91 -32.74 0.79 5.96
CA GLY A 91 -32.58 0.30 7.33
C GLY A 91 -32.12 1.35 8.34
N GLU A 92 -31.73 0.87 9.52
CA GLU A 92 -31.17 1.67 10.60
C GLU A 92 -29.70 1.32 10.84
N VAL A 93 -28.85 2.35 10.92
CA VAL A 93 -27.41 2.25 11.23
C VAL A 93 -27.20 1.92 12.71
N ALA A 94 -28.07 2.46 13.56
CA ALA A 94 -28.13 2.23 15.00
C ALA A 94 -29.58 2.42 15.46
N TYR A 95 -29.93 1.98 16.69
CA TYR A 95 -31.28 2.15 17.25
C TYR A 95 -31.78 3.60 17.08
N GLY A 96 -32.69 3.81 16.13
CA GLY A 96 -33.29 5.13 15.84
C GLY A 96 -32.52 6.05 14.89
N LEU A 97 -31.41 5.62 14.26
CA LEU A 97 -30.70 6.36 13.21
C LEU A 97 -30.85 5.62 11.88
N LYS A 98 -31.63 6.19 10.94
CA LYS A 98 -31.78 5.63 9.59
C LYS A 98 -30.58 5.99 8.72
N PHE A 99 -30.25 5.13 7.76
CA PHE A 99 -29.21 5.44 6.77
C PHE A 99 -29.51 6.70 5.96
N GLU A 100 -30.79 7.07 5.84
CA GLU A 100 -31.24 8.28 5.13
C GLU A 100 -30.89 9.59 5.86
N ASP A 101 -30.80 9.56 7.19
CA ASP A 101 -30.57 10.73 8.02
C ASP A 101 -29.06 11.03 8.21
N VAL A 102 -28.19 10.16 7.69
CA VAL A 102 -26.73 10.35 7.73
C VAL A 102 -26.32 11.36 6.64
N PRO A 103 -25.73 12.50 7.01
CA PRO A 103 -25.24 13.47 6.03
C PRO A 103 -24.09 12.87 5.22
N ASN A 104 -23.92 13.32 3.97
CA ASN A 104 -22.80 12.87 3.13
C ASN A 104 -21.51 13.59 3.54
N GLY A 105 -20.37 12.99 3.19
CA GLY A 105 -19.05 13.58 3.43
C GLY A 105 -18.54 13.42 4.87
N LEU A 106 -17.72 14.36 5.30
CA LEU A 106 -17.06 14.39 6.61
C LEU A 106 -18.06 14.48 7.77
N ALA A 107 -19.23 15.09 7.53
CA ALA A 107 -20.31 15.14 8.51
C ALA A 107 -20.87 13.75 8.85
N ALA A 108 -20.72 12.76 7.95
CA ALA A 108 -21.10 11.38 8.22
C ALA A 108 -20.30 10.78 9.39
N LEU A 109 -19.06 11.22 9.58
CA LEU A 109 -18.15 10.68 10.60
C LEU A 109 -18.64 11.00 12.01
N ASP A 110 -19.22 12.19 12.19
CA ASP A 110 -19.79 12.66 13.46
C ASP A 110 -21.15 12.04 13.75
N ALA A 111 -21.90 11.65 12.72
CA ALA A 111 -23.22 11.03 12.85
C ALA A 111 -23.16 9.56 13.32
N VAL A 112 -22.05 8.86 13.07
CA VAL A 112 -21.89 7.45 13.44
C VAL A 112 -21.56 7.34 14.94
N PRO A 113 -22.33 6.57 15.73
CA PRO A 113 -22.08 6.43 17.16
C PRO A 113 -20.73 5.75 17.44
N ALA A 114 -20.11 6.09 18.57
CA ALA A 114 -18.79 5.59 18.97
C ALA A 114 -18.69 4.05 19.01
N LEU A 115 -19.80 3.36 19.32
CA LEU A 115 -19.86 1.88 19.27
C LEU A 115 -19.72 1.34 17.85
N GLY A 116 -20.27 2.02 16.84
CA GLY A 116 -20.10 1.67 15.43
C GLY A 116 -18.65 1.82 14.99
N TRP A 117 -18.02 2.94 15.38
CA TRP A 117 -16.58 3.15 15.16
C TRP A 117 -15.71 2.07 15.81
N ALA A 118 -16.01 1.69 17.05
CA ALA A 118 -15.29 0.62 17.74
C ALA A 118 -15.40 -0.72 17.00
N GLN A 119 -16.57 -1.06 16.46
CA GLN A 119 -16.75 -2.27 15.65
C GLN A 119 -15.94 -2.22 14.34
N ILE A 120 -15.97 -1.09 13.63
CA ILE A 120 -15.22 -0.90 12.38
C ILE A 120 -13.72 -1.03 12.63
N VAL A 121 -13.19 -0.33 13.64
CA VAL A 121 -11.76 -0.38 13.99
C VAL A 121 -11.34 -1.76 14.48
N ALA A 122 -12.18 -2.43 15.28
CA ALA A 122 -11.90 -3.79 15.71
C ALA A 122 -11.89 -4.78 14.54
N ALA A 123 -12.83 -4.67 13.61
CA ALA A 123 -12.88 -5.49 12.41
C ALA A 123 -11.65 -5.27 11.52
N ILE A 124 -11.34 -4.01 11.18
CA ILE A 124 -10.15 -3.67 10.39
C ILE A 124 -8.89 -4.16 11.11
N GLY A 125 -8.73 -3.85 12.39
CA GLY A 125 -7.55 -4.23 13.18
C GLY A 125 -7.35 -5.75 13.28
N SER A 126 -8.44 -6.52 13.40
CA SER A 126 -8.35 -7.99 13.38
C SER A 126 -7.89 -8.55 12.03
N VAL A 127 -8.35 -7.97 10.92
CA VAL A 127 -7.95 -8.37 9.56
C VAL A 127 -6.50 -7.94 9.27
N GLU A 128 -6.09 -6.76 9.73
CA GLU A 128 -4.69 -6.32 9.61
C GLU A 128 -3.75 -7.21 10.43
N PHE A 129 -4.14 -7.56 11.66
CA PHE A 129 -3.36 -8.44 12.54
C PHE A 129 -3.21 -9.86 11.97
N ALA A 130 -4.26 -10.37 11.31
CA ALA A 130 -4.23 -11.66 10.62
C ALA A 130 -3.36 -11.65 9.34
N GLY A 131 -2.85 -10.48 8.91
CA GLY A 131 -1.95 -10.37 7.75
C GLY A 131 -2.62 -10.63 6.39
N THR A 132 -3.95 -10.65 6.33
CA THR A 132 -4.72 -11.06 5.15
C THR A 132 -4.91 -9.94 4.12
N LEU A 133 -4.47 -8.71 4.43
CA LEU A 133 -4.54 -7.57 3.51
C LEU A 133 -3.45 -7.64 2.45
N GLY A 134 -3.75 -8.25 1.31
CA GLY A 134 -2.79 -8.31 0.21
C GLY A 134 -3.00 -9.49 -0.70
N ASP A 135 -3.22 -10.64 -0.08
CA ASP A 135 -3.21 -11.94 -0.71
C ASP A 135 -4.38 -12.78 -0.19
N PHE A 136 -5.56 -12.55 -0.76
CA PHE A 136 -6.68 -13.45 -0.57
C PHE A 136 -6.47 -14.65 -1.50
N GLU A 137 -6.17 -15.82 -0.95
CA GLU A 137 -6.10 -17.07 -1.75
C GLU A 137 -7.46 -17.41 -2.38
N ILE A 138 -8.55 -16.91 -1.76
CA ILE A 138 -9.92 -17.07 -2.25
C ILE A 138 -10.19 -16.06 -3.37
N GLY A 139 -10.32 -16.55 -4.60
CA GLY A 139 -10.80 -15.76 -5.74
C GLY A 139 -9.72 -15.13 -6.60
N LYS A 140 -8.44 -15.50 -6.43
CA LYS A 140 -7.40 -15.15 -7.40
C LYS A 140 -7.74 -15.76 -8.75
N PRO A 141 -7.94 -14.95 -9.80
CA PRO A 141 -8.04 -15.48 -11.14
C PRO A 141 -6.64 -15.96 -11.56
N ASP A 142 -6.54 -17.14 -12.14
CA ASP A 142 -5.29 -17.68 -12.68
C ASP A 142 -4.90 -16.90 -13.95
N PHE A 143 -4.23 -15.76 -13.76
CA PHE A 143 -3.73 -14.95 -14.86
C PHE A 143 -2.35 -15.41 -15.31
N THR A 144 -2.08 -15.25 -16.60
CA THR A 144 -0.73 -15.38 -17.15
C THR A 144 0.17 -14.25 -16.55
N PRO A 145 1.48 -14.50 -16.36
CA PRO A 145 2.36 -13.59 -15.63
C PRO A 145 2.50 -12.20 -16.28
N ASP A 146 2.35 -12.13 -17.61
CA ASP A 146 2.31 -10.89 -18.39
C ASP A 146 1.06 -10.06 -18.12
N VAL A 147 -0.12 -10.70 -18.03
CA VAL A 147 -1.38 -10.01 -17.71
C VAL A 147 -1.38 -9.53 -16.26
N LEU A 148 -0.82 -10.32 -15.35
CA LEU A 148 -0.71 -9.96 -13.93
C LEU A 148 0.09 -8.68 -13.73
N ALA A 149 1.27 -8.57 -14.36
CA ALA A 149 2.11 -7.37 -14.26
C ALA A 149 1.40 -6.11 -14.83
N ALA A 150 0.63 -6.27 -15.90
CA ALA A 150 -0.18 -5.19 -16.46
C ALA A 150 -1.29 -4.75 -15.50
N ARG A 151 -1.98 -5.68 -14.84
CA ARG A 151 -3.03 -5.37 -13.84
C ARG A 151 -2.48 -4.71 -12.58
N GLN A 152 -1.33 -5.17 -12.07
CA GLN A 152 -0.68 -4.53 -10.94
C GLN A 152 -0.26 -3.09 -11.27
N SER A 153 0.20 -2.86 -12.49
CA SER A 153 0.54 -1.51 -12.94
C SER A 153 -0.71 -0.62 -13.06
N GLN A 154 -1.86 -1.17 -13.48
CA GLN A 154 -3.16 -0.48 -13.48
C GLN A 154 -3.66 -0.19 -12.05
N GLU A 155 -3.47 -1.13 -11.12
CA GLU A 155 -3.85 -0.95 -9.72
C GLU A 155 -3.07 0.20 -9.07
N ILE A 156 -1.76 0.26 -9.29
CA ILE A 156 -0.93 1.35 -8.77
C ILE A 156 -1.31 2.69 -9.42
N SER A 157 -1.57 2.73 -10.73
CA SER A 157 -1.93 4.00 -11.39
C SER A 157 -3.30 4.52 -10.93
N HIS A 158 -4.30 3.65 -10.80
CA HIS A 158 -5.59 4.01 -10.21
C HIS A 158 -5.47 4.39 -8.73
N GLY A 159 -4.62 3.70 -7.97
CA GLY A 159 -4.32 4.05 -6.57
C GLY A 159 -3.71 5.43 -6.42
N ARG A 160 -2.72 5.78 -7.26
CA ARG A 160 -2.11 7.12 -7.30
C ARG A 160 -3.13 8.21 -7.62
N LEU A 161 -3.98 7.97 -8.62
CA LEU A 161 -5.05 8.90 -8.97
C LEU A 161 -6.05 9.06 -7.82
N ALA A 162 -6.46 7.95 -7.20
CA ALA A 162 -7.40 7.96 -6.09
C ALA A 162 -6.87 8.70 -4.87
N MET A 163 -5.57 8.61 -4.56
CA MET A 163 -4.95 9.36 -3.47
C MET A 163 -5.06 10.88 -3.66
N ILE A 164 -4.94 11.37 -4.90
CA ILE A 164 -5.13 12.79 -5.22
C ILE A 164 -6.62 13.14 -5.20
N ALA A 165 -7.47 12.27 -5.74
CA ALA A 165 -8.92 12.49 -5.80
C ALA A 165 -9.54 12.62 -4.40
N ILE A 166 -9.21 11.72 -3.46
CA ILE A 166 -9.74 11.80 -2.10
C ILE A 166 -9.25 13.04 -1.35
N LEU A 167 -8.01 13.47 -1.58
CA LEU A 167 -7.49 14.71 -1.02
C LEU A 167 -8.30 15.91 -1.50
N GLU A 168 -8.67 15.94 -2.78
CA GLU A 168 -9.49 17.01 -3.33
C GLU A 168 -10.92 16.96 -2.81
N LEU A 169 -11.55 15.78 -2.74
CA LEU A 169 -12.88 15.62 -2.15
C LEU A 169 -12.91 16.11 -0.69
N LEU A 170 -11.90 15.76 0.11
CA LEU A 170 -11.78 16.20 1.51
C LEU A 170 -11.51 17.69 1.64
N ARG A 171 -10.69 18.26 0.74
CA ARG A 171 -10.48 19.72 0.70
C ARG A 171 -11.80 20.41 0.40
N HIS A 172 -12.49 19.96 -0.63
CA HIS A 172 -13.72 20.57 -1.11
C HIS A 172 -14.81 20.57 -0.03
N ASP A 173 -15.00 19.44 0.66
CA ASP A 173 -15.99 19.29 1.72
C ASP A 173 -15.74 20.22 2.93
N LYS A 174 -14.48 20.57 3.19
CA LYS A 174 -14.13 21.48 4.29
C LYS A 174 -14.19 22.95 3.92
N TYR A 175 -13.92 23.30 2.66
CA TYR A 175 -13.79 24.70 2.22
C TYR A 175 -15.00 25.24 1.46
N ASP A 176 -15.91 24.39 0.99
CA ASP A 176 -17.17 24.86 0.39
C ASP A 176 -18.24 25.09 1.45
N GLU A 177 -18.46 26.36 1.79
CA GLU A 177 -19.70 26.83 2.44
C GLU A 177 -20.89 26.93 1.45
N VAL A 178 -20.79 26.47 0.19
CA VAL A 178 -21.86 26.67 -0.80
C VAL A 178 -21.98 25.50 -1.79
N GLY A 179 -23.13 24.83 -1.78
CA GLY A 179 -23.38 23.59 -2.52
C GLY A 179 -23.59 23.76 -4.03
N GLU A 180 -22.53 24.02 -4.80
CA GLU A 180 -22.61 24.15 -6.27
C GLU A 180 -21.53 23.41 -7.07
N LEU A 181 -21.17 22.16 -6.75
CA LEU A 181 -20.36 21.36 -7.69
C LEU A 181 -20.89 19.96 -8.05
N ILE A 182 -21.68 19.28 -7.21
CA ILE A 182 -22.37 18.04 -7.63
C ILE A 182 -23.55 18.34 -8.59
N ARG A 183 -24.14 19.53 -8.51
CA ARG A 183 -25.11 20.04 -9.50
C ARG A 183 -24.45 20.56 -10.79
N GLY A 184 -23.13 20.61 -10.85
CA GLY A 184 -22.34 21.15 -11.95
C GLY A 184 -21.80 20.12 -12.94
N LEU A 185 -22.17 18.84 -12.83
CA LEU A 185 -21.90 17.84 -13.86
C LEU A 185 -23.02 17.87 -14.92
N PRO A 186 -22.80 18.42 -16.13
CA PRO A 186 -23.82 18.54 -17.17
C PRO A 186 -24.27 17.19 -17.77
N PHE A 187 -23.77 16.06 -17.26
CA PHE A 187 -24.12 14.72 -17.74
C PHE A 187 -25.28 14.06 -16.97
N ILE A 188 -25.64 14.57 -15.78
CA ILE A 188 -26.66 13.95 -14.92
C ILE A 188 -28.07 14.53 -15.16
N TYR A 189 -28.19 15.65 -15.88
CA TYR A 189 -29.47 16.25 -16.26
C TYR A 189 -29.63 16.30 -17.79
N ASN A 190 -30.09 15.19 -18.37
CA ASN A 190 -30.90 15.15 -19.58
C ASN A 190 -31.85 13.95 -19.49
#